data_AF-A0A7S0U2Q4-F1
#
_entry.id   AF-A0A7S0U2Q4-F1
#
_cell.length_a   1.000
_cell.length_b   1.000
_cell.length_c   1.000
_cell.angle_alpha   90.00
_cell.angle_beta   90.00
_cell.angle_gamma   90.00
#
_symmetry.space_group_name_H-M   'P 1'
#
loop_
_entity.id
_entity.type
_entity.pdbx_description
1 polymer ?
#
loop_
_entity_poly.entity_id
_entity_poly.type
_entity_poly.pdbx_seq_one_letter_code
_entity_poly.pdbx_strand_id
1 'polypeptide(L)'
;QGAVAVAAERAEQAKDRALAEEKERAAAERKRAVAQERDRQQQEKYRALAEERERAKISLARVEAADEERLRQERAKAALEVAALQQKGTCARCRQDYVLQDNEVGACKCCYNASSVAQVHVEGMLWHAGAELTNWVKMRRRWSCCPHNEVYGTFADLQ
;
A
#
# COMPACT_ATOMS: atom_id res chain seq x y z
N GLN A 1 -85.24 -49.04 -15.45
CA GLN A 1 -84.23 -48.37 -16.30
C GLN A 1 -83.64 -47.10 -15.64
N GLY A 2 -84.41 -46.30 -14.87
CA GLY A 2 -83.91 -45.07 -14.23
C GLY A 2 -82.81 -45.23 -13.16
N ALA A 3 -82.82 -46.31 -12.35
CA ALA A 3 -81.80 -46.52 -11.32
C ALA A 3 -80.38 -46.76 -11.89
N VAL A 4 -80.29 -47.36 -13.08
CA VAL A 4 -79.00 -47.60 -13.77
C VAL A 4 -78.42 -46.30 -14.32
N ALA A 5 -79.28 -45.39 -14.82
CA ALA A 5 -78.85 -44.08 -15.31
C ALA A 5 -78.29 -43.19 -14.18
N VAL A 6 -78.95 -43.16 -13.02
CA VAL A 6 -78.47 -42.40 -11.84
C VAL A 6 -77.16 -42.98 -11.29
N ALA A 7 -77.00 -44.30 -11.30
CA ALA A 7 -75.75 -44.95 -10.89
C ALA A 7 -74.59 -44.62 -11.85
N ALA A 8 -74.85 -44.60 -13.15
CA ALA A 8 -73.86 -44.22 -14.16
C ALA A 8 -73.43 -42.75 -14.04
N GLU A 9 -74.38 -41.84 -13.79
CA GLU A 9 -74.09 -40.41 -13.61
C GLU A 9 -73.24 -40.15 -12.37
N ARG A 10 -73.53 -40.81 -11.25
CA ARG A 10 -72.70 -40.73 -10.03
C ARG A 10 -71.30 -41.30 -10.24
N ALA A 11 -71.18 -42.38 -11.00
CA ALA A 11 -69.88 -42.97 -11.32
C ALA A 11 -69.03 -42.03 -12.18
N GLU A 12 -69.64 -41.34 -13.15
CA GLU A 12 -68.93 -40.38 -13.99
C GLU A 12 -68.50 -39.14 -13.21
N GLN A 13 -69.38 -38.59 -12.35
CA GLN A 13 -69.02 -37.50 -11.44
C GLN A 13 -67.88 -37.87 -10.47
N ALA A 14 -67.82 -39.12 -10.02
CA ALA A 14 -66.73 -39.60 -9.16
C ALA A 14 -65.40 -39.70 -9.93
N LYS A 15 -65.42 -40.13 -11.19
CA LYS A 15 -64.22 -40.14 -12.06
C LYS A 15 -63.72 -38.73 -12.35
N ASP A 16 -64.62 -37.79 -12.63
CA ASP A 16 -64.26 -36.39 -12.89
C ASP A 16 -63.59 -35.74 -11.68
N ARG A 17 -64.09 -36.00 -10.47
CA ARG A 17 -63.45 -35.55 -9.22
C ARG A 17 -62.08 -36.17 -9.03
N ALA A 18 -61.93 -37.48 -9.24
CA ALA A 18 -60.65 -38.16 -9.13
C ALA A 18 -59.62 -37.61 -10.13
N LEU A 19 -60.02 -37.36 -11.39
CA LEU A 19 -59.19 -36.74 -12.42
C LEU A 19 -58.80 -35.29 -12.06
N ALA A 20 -59.72 -34.52 -11.47
CA ALA A 20 -59.43 -33.16 -11.03
C ALA A 20 -58.39 -33.15 -9.89
N GLU A 21 -58.55 -34.02 -8.89
CA GLU A 21 -57.62 -34.17 -7.77
C GLU A 21 -56.23 -34.68 -8.22
N GLU A 22 -56.19 -35.58 -9.21
CA GLU A 22 -54.93 -36.04 -9.80
C GLU A 22 -54.21 -34.91 -10.55
N LYS A 23 -54.95 -34.15 -11.37
CA LYS A 23 -54.41 -32.98 -12.08
C LYS A 23 -53.90 -31.91 -11.13
N GLU A 24 -54.62 -31.64 -10.04
CA GLU A 24 -54.20 -30.66 -9.04
C GLU A 24 -52.93 -31.11 -8.31
N ARG A 25 -52.85 -32.38 -7.91
CA ARG A 25 -51.64 -32.95 -7.30
C ARG A 25 -50.44 -32.88 -8.26
N ALA A 26 -50.63 -33.27 -9.51
CA ALA A 26 -49.59 -33.20 -10.53
C ALA A 26 -49.13 -31.75 -10.80
N ALA A 27 -50.06 -30.78 -10.81
CA ALA A 27 -49.72 -29.36 -10.96
C ALA A 27 -48.95 -28.83 -9.73
N ALA A 28 -49.37 -29.20 -8.53
CA ALA A 28 -48.70 -28.82 -7.29
C ALA A 28 -47.28 -29.40 -7.20
N GLU A 29 -47.09 -30.66 -7.59
CA GLU A 29 -45.79 -31.32 -7.64
C GLU A 29 -44.86 -30.64 -8.65
N ARG A 30 -45.35 -30.37 -9.87
CA ARG A 30 -44.58 -29.60 -10.87
C ARG A 30 -44.16 -28.23 -10.36
N LYS A 31 -45.07 -27.51 -9.68
CA LYS A 31 -44.76 -26.21 -9.10
C LYS A 31 -43.67 -26.29 -8.02
N ARG A 32 -43.71 -27.32 -7.16
CA ARG A 32 -42.68 -27.57 -6.15
C ARG A 32 -41.34 -27.93 -6.78
N ALA A 33 -41.34 -28.79 -7.80
CA ALA A 33 -40.12 -29.17 -8.52
C ALA A 33 -39.45 -27.96 -9.19
N VAL A 34 -40.23 -27.10 -9.85
CA VAL A 34 -39.69 -25.87 -10.47
C VAL A 34 -39.14 -24.91 -9.42
N ALA A 35 -39.82 -24.74 -8.29
CA ALA A 35 -39.33 -23.89 -7.20
C ALA A 35 -38.00 -24.42 -6.62
N GLN A 36 -37.92 -25.72 -6.34
CA GLN A 36 -36.71 -26.36 -5.82
C GLN A 36 -35.54 -26.24 -6.79
N GLU A 37 -35.77 -26.46 -8.09
CA GLU A 37 -34.70 -26.34 -9.08
C GLU A 37 -34.23 -24.89 -9.23
N ARG A 38 -35.14 -23.91 -9.19
CA ARG A 38 -34.77 -22.49 -9.18
C ARG A 38 -33.93 -22.13 -7.95
N ASP A 39 -34.33 -22.59 -6.77
CA ASP A 39 -33.62 -22.30 -5.53
C ASP A 39 -32.24 -22.97 -5.52
N ARG A 40 -32.13 -24.19 -6.04
CA ARG A 40 -30.86 -24.89 -6.24
C ARG A 40 -29.93 -24.12 -7.19
N GLN A 41 -30.43 -23.70 -8.35
CA GLN A 41 -29.65 -22.91 -9.31
C GLN A 41 -29.19 -21.57 -8.71
N GLN A 42 -30.02 -20.93 -7.91
CA GLN A 42 -29.65 -19.70 -7.22
C GLN A 42 -28.54 -19.95 -6.18
N GLN A 43 -28.63 -21.03 -5.41
CA GLN A 43 -27.58 -21.43 -4.47
C GLN A 43 -26.26 -21.76 -5.16
N GLU A 44 -26.30 -22.51 -6.28
CA GLU A 44 -25.12 -22.81 -7.10
C GLU A 44 -24.46 -21.53 -7.61
N LYS A 45 -25.24 -20.56 -8.12
CA LYS A 45 -24.72 -19.25 -8.53
C LYS A 45 -24.05 -18.50 -7.39
N TYR A 46 -24.65 -18.48 -6.21
CA TYR A 46 -24.04 -17.83 -5.04
C TYR A 46 -22.74 -18.50 -4.63
N ARG A 47 -22.67 -19.83 -4.64
CA ARG A 47 -21.44 -20.57 -4.33
C ARG A 47 -20.34 -20.27 -5.35
N ALA A 48 -20.67 -20.29 -6.64
CA ALA A 48 -19.71 -19.97 -7.70
C ALA A 48 -19.15 -18.54 -7.56
N LEU A 49 -20.02 -17.56 -7.30
CA LEU A 49 -19.60 -16.17 -7.06
C LEU A 49 -18.73 -16.02 -5.80
N ALA A 50 -19.02 -16.77 -4.74
CA ALA A 50 -18.21 -16.76 -3.52
C ALA A 50 -16.81 -17.34 -3.78
N GLU A 51 -16.71 -18.46 -4.50
CA GLU A 51 -15.44 -19.06 -4.87
C GLU A 51 -14.62 -18.14 -5.78
N GLU A 52 -15.25 -17.49 -6.76
CA GLU A 52 -14.58 -16.54 -7.66
C GLU A 52 -14.02 -15.33 -6.88
N ARG A 53 -14.80 -14.79 -5.94
CA ARG A 53 -14.35 -13.71 -5.06
C ARG A 53 -13.16 -14.12 -4.20
N GLU A 54 -13.16 -15.32 -3.64
CA GLU A 54 -12.01 -15.81 -2.86
C GLU A 54 -10.77 -16.01 -3.75
N ARG A 55 -10.94 -16.54 -4.97
CA ARG A 55 -9.83 -16.64 -5.94
C ARG A 55 -9.28 -15.26 -6.33
N ALA A 56 -10.15 -14.27 -6.50
CA ALA A 56 -9.76 -12.90 -6.80
C ALA A 56 -8.98 -12.28 -5.63
N LYS A 57 -9.44 -12.46 -4.39
CA LYS A 57 -8.71 -12.00 -3.18
C LYS A 57 -7.32 -12.62 -3.09
N ILE A 58 -7.20 -13.93 -3.30
CA ILE A 58 -5.91 -14.62 -3.25
C ILE A 58 -4.98 -14.10 -4.35
N SER A 59 -5.51 -13.88 -5.56
CA SER A 59 -4.74 -13.31 -6.67
C SER A 59 -4.24 -11.91 -6.36
N LEU A 60 -5.11 -11.05 -5.80
CA LEU A 60 -4.74 -9.69 -5.40
C LEU A 60 -3.65 -9.71 -4.32
N ALA A 61 -3.81 -10.53 -3.28
CA ALA A 61 -2.81 -10.68 -2.22
C ALA A 61 -1.44 -11.13 -2.75
N ARG A 62 -1.40 -11.97 -3.80
CA ARG A 62 -0.13 -12.37 -4.45
C ARG A 62 0.53 -11.21 -5.18
N VAL A 63 -0.26 -10.36 -5.85
CA VAL A 63 0.25 -9.17 -6.53
C VAL A 63 0.78 -8.16 -5.50
N GLU A 64 0.01 -7.90 -4.45
CA GLU A 64 0.42 -7.02 -3.35
C GLU A 64 1.73 -7.50 -2.70
N ALA A 65 1.85 -8.80 -2.42
CA ALA A 65 3.07 -9.37 -1.87
C ALA A 65 4.28 -9.22 -2.81
N ALA A 66 4.08 -9.36 -4.12
CA ALA A 66 5.14 -9.16 -5.11
C ALA A 66 5.56 -7.69 -5.22
N ASP A 67 4.61 -6.75 -5.15
CA ASP A 67 4.88 -5.32 -5.16
C ASP A 67 5.62 -4.86 -3.90
N GLU A 68 5.24 -5.37 -2.72
CA GLU A 68 5.97 -5.13 -1.48
C GLU A 68 7.41 -5.63 -1.56
N GLU A 69 7.64 -6.82 -2.11
CA GLU A 69 8.98 -7.38 -2.25
C GLU A 69 9.83 -6.57 -3.22
N ARG A 70 9.27 -6.13 -4.35
CA ARG A 70 9.95 -5.20 -5.27
C ARG A 70 10.36 -3.92 -4.55
N LEU A 71 9.46 -3.32 -3.76
CA LEU A 71 9.77 -2.12 -3.00
C LEU A 71 10.87 -2.35 -1.95
N ARG A 72 10.89 -3.50 -1.28
CA ARG A 72 11.98 -3.87 -0.36
C ARG A 72 13.32 -3.94 -1.09
N GLN A 73 13.34 -4.56 -2.27
CA GLN A 73 14.55 -4.67 -3.08
C GLN A 73 15.04 -3.32 -3.58
N GLU A 74 14.14 -2.44 -4.03
CA GLU A 74 14.48 -1.08 -4.44
C GLU A 74 15.06 -0.26 -3.27
N ARG A 75 14.46 -0.35 -2.08
CA ARG A 75 14.98 0.29 -0.87
C ARG A 75 16.35 -0.24 -0.47
N ALA A 76 16.54 -1.57 -0.53
CA ALA A 76 17.83 -2.18 -0.24
C ALA A 76 18.89 -1.72 -1.24
N LYS A 77 18.56 -1.66 -2.53
CA LYS A 77 19.46 -1.15 -3.58
C LYS A 77 19.81 0.32 -3.33
N ALA A 78 18.83 1.17 -3.06
CA ALA A 78 19.06 2.58 -2.74
C ALA A 78 19.96 2.75 -1.50
N ALA A 79 19.75 1.95 -0.45
CA ALA A 79 20.60 1.98 0.74
C ALA A 79 22.06 1.56 0.43
N LEU A 80 22.26 0.58 -0.44
CA LEU A 80 23.59 0.18 -0.90
C LEU A 80 24.25 1.27 -1.74
N GLU A 81 23.51 1.94 -2.62
CA GLU A 81 24.02 3.07 -3.41
C GLU A 81 24.44 4.24 -2.50
N VAL A 82 23.63 4.58 -1.49
CA VAL A 82 23.99 5.59 -0.47
C VAL A 82 25.24 5.17 0.29
N ALA A 83 25.32 3.92 0.76
CA ALA A 83 26.48 3.40 1.47
C ALA A 83 27.75 3.38 0.61
N ALA A 84 27.63 3.07 -0.70
CA ALA A 84 28.75 3.08 -1.63
C ALA A 84 29.29 4.50 -1.89
N LEU A 85 28.41 5.51 -1.82
CA LEU A 85 28.79 6.92 -1.96
C LEU A 85 29.34 7.54 -0.66
N GLN A 86 29.23 6.86 0.49
CA GLN A 86 29.77 7.37 1.75
C GLN A 86 31.29 7.53 1.66
N GLN A 87 31.74 8.76 1.83
CA GLN A 87 33.15 9.08 1.89
C GLN A 87 33.57 9.12 3.35
N LYS A 88 34.67 8.45 3.68
CA LYS A 88 35.24 8.48 5.03
C LYS A 88 36.36 9.51 5.08
N GLY A 89 36.30 10.38 6.09
CA GLY A 89 37.40 11.25 6.48
C GLY A 89 37.98 10.78 7.82
N THR A 90 39.24 11.13 8.08
CA THR A 90 39.87 10.90 9.38
C THR A 90 40.18 12.25 10.01
N CYS A 91 39.76 12.47 11.26
CA CYS A 91 40.06 13.72 11.97
C CYS A 91 41.57 13.89 12.15
N ALA A 92 42.12 15.05 11.76
CA ALA A 92 43.55 15.33 11.87
C ALA A 92 44.03 15.36 13.33
N ARG A 93 43.13 15.63 14.29
CA ARG A 93 43.45 15.80 15.71
C ARG A 93 43.21 14.54 16.54
N CYS A 94 42.00 13.98 16.52
CA CYS A 94 41.65 12.81 17.34
C CYS A 94 41.86 11.47 16.63
N ARG A 95 42.21 11.49 15.33
CA ARG A 95 42.42 10.30 14.48
C ARG A 95 41.21 9.37 14.36
N GLN A 96 40.01 9.81 14.74
CA GLN A 96 38.79 9.04 14.54
C GLN A 96 38.29 9.21 13.11
N ASP A 97 37.84 8.11 12.53
CA ASP A 97 37.17 8.10 11.24
C ASP A 97 35.72 8.57 11.38
N TYR A 98 35.25 9.30 10.38
CA TYR A 98 33.90 9.81 10.29
C TYR A 98 33.39 9.76 8.86
N VAL A 99 32.07 9.65 8.69
CA VAL A 99 31.42 9.77 7.38
C VAL A 99 31.26 11.25 7.06
N LEU A 100 31.83 11.70 5.94
CA LEU A 100 31.82 13.11 5.53
C LEU A 100 30.40 13.65 5.33
N GLN A 101 29.51 12.82 4.80
CA GLN A 101 28.09 13.15 4.60
C GLN A 101 27.33 13.34 5.92
N ASP A 102 27.69 12.61 6.97
CA ASP A 102 27.05 12.67 8.29
C ASP A 102 27.78 13.65 9.24
N ASN A 103 28.74 14.43 8.72
CA ASN A 103 29.58 15.31 9.52
C ASN A 103 28.86 16.62 9.88
N GLU A 104 27.87 16.49 10.77
CA GLU A 104 27.11 17.59 11.36
C GLU A 104 27.89 18.30 12.49
N VAL A 105 27.37 19.46 12.93
CA VAL A 105 27.89 20.18 14.10
C VAL A 105 27.76 19.28 15.33
N GLY A 106 28.86 18.73 15.83
CA GLY A 106 28.88 17.80 16.96
C GLY A 106 29.25 16.35 16.62
N ALA A 107 29.36 15.98 15.33
CA ALA A 107 29.67 14.61 14.92
C ALA A 107 31.11 14.16 15.27
N CYS A 108 32.06 15.10 15.31
CA CYS A 108 33.42 14.84 15.79
C CYS A 108 33.40 14.71 17.31
N LYS A 109 33.70 13.54 17.89
CA LYS A 109 33.87 13.38 19.36
C LYS A 109 35.00 14.22 19.97
N CYS A 110 35.72 14.94 19.12
CA CYS A 110 36.63 16.04 19.39
C CYS A 110 35.96 17.18 20.16
N CYS A 111 34.63 17.19 20.24
CA CYS A 111 33.75 18.13 20.94
C CYS A 111 33.95 18.27 22.46
N TYR A 112 35.12 17.97 23.02
CA TYR A 112 35.50 18.50 24.32
C TYR A 112 36.87 19.17 24.27
N ASN A 113 36.98 20.22 23.46
CA ASN A 113 37.93 21.27 23.73
C ASN A 113 37.17 22.60 23.81
N ALA A 114 37.14 23.20 25.01
CA ALA A 114 36.51 24.51 25.26
C ALA A 114 37.12 25.65 24.41
N SER A 115 38.23 25.40 23.72
CA SER A 115 38.95 26.36 22.88
C SER A 115 38.74 26.17 21.38
N SER A 116 38.05 25.12 20.93
CA SER A 116 37.68 25.00 19.52
C SER A 116 36.40 25.80 19.29
N VAL A 117 36.51 26.87 18.51
CA VAL A 117 35.37 27.67 18.06
C VAL A 117 35.05 27.22 16.63
N ALA A 118 33.78 27.01 16.31
CA ALA A 118 33.36 26.78 14.93
C ALA A 118 33.76 27.99 14.09
N GLN A 119 34.59 27.80 13.06
CA GLN A 119 35.01 28.87 12.17
C GLN A 119 34.16 28.82 10.90
N VAL A 120 33.36 29.86 10.67
CA VAL A 120 32.63 30.03 9.41
C VAL A 120 33.57 30.75 8.46
N HIS A 121 34.05 30.05 7.42
CA HIS A 121 34.81 30.66 6.35
C HIS A 121 33.86 30.99 5.21
N VAL A 122 33.70 32.27 4.90
CA VAL A 122 32.93 32.76 3.75
C VAL A 122 33.92 33.03 2.63
N GLU A 123 33.94 32.17 1.62
CA GLU A 123 34.87 32.32 0.50
C GLU A 123 34.19 33.11 -0.63
N GLY A 124 34.58 34.38 -0.77
CA GLY A 124 34.41 35.20 -1.98
C GLY A 124 33.01 35.71 -2.32
N MET A 125 32.75 36.99 -2.03
CA MET A 125 32.24 37.93 -3.05
C MET A 125 32.40 39.39 -2.59
N LEU A 126 33.02 40.21 -3.45
CA LEU A 126 33.10 41.66 -3.30
C LEU A 126 31.68 42.25 -3.27
N TRP A 127 31.47 43.16 -2.32
CA TRP A 127 30.26 43.96 -2.21
C TRP A 127 30.27 45.11 -3.23
N HIS A 128 29.18 45.24 -3.99
CA HIS A 128 28.73 46.54 -4.48
C HIS A 128 27.45 46.90 -3.72
N ALA A 129 27.54 47.94 -2.88
CA ALA A 129 26.39 48.46 -2.14
C ALA A 129 25.40 49.08 -3.14
N GLY A 130 24.29 48.39 -3.46
CA GLY A 130 23.26 49.00 -4.30
C GLY A 130 22.14 48.11 -4.88
N ALA A 131 22.14 46.79 -4.74
CA ALA A 131 21.07 45.95 -5.32
C ALA A 131 20.42 45.02 -4.31
N GLU A 132 19.11 45.20 -4.12
CA GLU A 132 18.22 44.28 -3.42
C GLU A 132 18.20 42.93 -4.13
N LEU A 133 19.00 41.96 -3.67
CA LEU A 133 18.91 40.58 -4.13
C LEU A 133 19.16 39.62 -2.97
N THR A 134 18.26 38.64 -2.85
CA THR A 134 18.35 37.46 -1.97
C THR A 134 19.63 36.68 -2.28
N ASN A 135 20.71 37.03 -1.59
CA ASN A 135 22.03 36.47 -1.85
C ASN A 135 22.20 35.14 -1.10
N TRP A 136 22.27 34.05 -1.87
CA TRP A 136 22.76 32.76 -1.38
C TRP A 136 24.27 32.87 -1.18
N VAL A 137 24.74 32.69 0.05
CA VAL A 137 26.17 32.77 0.37
C VAL A 137 26.73 31.35 0.41
N LYS A 138 27.84 31.11 -0.28
CA LYS A 138 28.57 29.84 -0.13
C LYS A 138 29.30 29.85 1.21
N MET A 139 28.68 29.24 2.22
CA MET A 139 29.25 29.18 3.56
C MET A 139 30.00 27.87 3.77
N ARG A 140 31.19 27.95 4.36
CA ARG A 140 31.92 26.77 4.82
C ARG A 140 32.00 26.82 6.34
N ARG A 141 31.16 26.02 7.04
CA ARG A 141 31.40 25.77 8.46
C ARG A 141 32.57 24.78 8.55
N ARG A 142 33.71 25.24 9.06
CA ARG A 142 34.90 24.40 9.28
C ARG A 142 35.21 24.36 10.77
N TRP A 143 35.60 23.19 11.25
CA TRP A 143 36.44 23.08 12.44
C TRP A 143 37.88 22.99 11.97
N SER A 144 38.81 23.67 12.64
CA SER A 144 40.24 23.67 12.26
C SER A 144 40.86 22.27 12.18
N CYS A 145 40.23 21.26 12.77
CA CYS A 145 40.71 19.88 12.81
C CYS A 145 40.02 18.90 11.85
N CYS A 146 38.93 19.26 11.15
CA CYS A 146 38.18 18.34 10.28
C CYS A 146 37.68 19.02 8.99
N PRO A 147 37.87 18.39 7.80
CA PRO A 147 37.14 18.80 6.60
C PRO A 147 35.64 18.45 6.69
N HIS A 148 34.78 19.42 6.38
CA HIS A 148 33.32 19.28 6.31
C HIS A 148 32.84 19.43 4.86
N ASN A 149 31.66 18.88 4.58
CA ASN A 149 30.95 19.10 3.31
C ASN A 149 30.51 20.57 3.16
N GLU A 150 30.46 21.02 1.91
CA GLU A 150 29.96 22.35 1.56
C GLU A 150 28.45 22.41 1.80
N VAL A 151 27.99 23.36 2.62
CA VAL A 151 26.56 23.58 2.88
C VAL A 151 26.19 24.94 2.29
N TYR A 152 25.20 24.97 1.40
CA TYR A 152 24.67 26.22 0.85
C TYR A 152 23.56 26.73 1.78
N GLY A 153 23.61 28.01 2.12
CA GLY A 153 22.63 28.63 3.02
C GLY A 153 22.66 30.15 2.94
N THR A 154 21.68 30.78 3.57
CA THR A 154 21.60 32.23 3.73
C THR A 154 22.13 32.66 5.09
N PHE A 155 22.38 33.95 5.29
CA PHE A 155 22.84 34.47 6.59
C PHE A 155 21.81 34.27 7.71
N ALA A 156 20.53 34.11 7.37
CA ALA A 156 19.48 33.82 8.35
C ALA A 156 19.63 32.42 8.97
N ASP A 157 20.24 31.46 8.26
CA ASP A 157 20.47 30.09 8.72
C ASP A 157 21.64 29.99 9.75
N LEU A 158 22.18 31.13 10.19
CA LEU A 158 23.27 31.25 11.17
C LEU A 158 22.82 31.68 12.57
N GLN A 159 21.58 32.18 12.75
CA GLN A 159 21.05 32.57 14.07
C GLN A 159 20.52 31.37 14.85
#